data_AF-A0A819PAW4-F1
#
_entry.id   AF-A0A819PAW4-F1
#
_cell.length_a   1.000
_cell.length_b   1.000
_cell.length_c   1.000
_cell.angle_alpha   90.00
_cell.angle_beta   90.00
_cell.angle_gamma   90.00
#
_symmetry.space_group_name_H-M   'P 1'
#
loop_
_entity.id
_entity.type
_entity.pdbx_description
1 polymer ?
#
loop_
_entity_poly.entity_id
_entity_poly.type
_entity_poly.pdbx_seq_one_letter_code
_entity_poly.pdbx_strand_id
1 'polypeptide(L)'
;MKSKDIQKVVKTKYGSGDGPTKFFRELAEAVSLPTIKLWIKMINTTGSITLSSPPGCPYKYRYCEDMKISRTSLQRILRKDLGCMPYKKTKQPKLTNLQKARTIKFANWVLNNYRKDGIKKWLFTDERFFSLDGIYNSQNDLVWAVSREEADRKGGFHEKTKYPGKVMVWLGACAEGLTTSVILENGTMDAEVHINEVLPIALECGDRMLGSDWSYQQDGARPHPHRLTQE
;
A
#
# COMPACT_ATOMS: atom_id res chain seq x y z
N MET A 1 -5.38 -6.94 42.65
CA MET A 1 -6.82 -7.21 42.37
C MET A 1 -6.97 -7.48 40.88
N LYS A 2 -7.67 -8.54 40.44
CA LYS A 2 -7.81 -8.82 38.99
C LYS A 2 -8.75 -7.78 38.37
N SER A 3 -8.58 -7.47 37.07
CA SER A 3 -9.37 -6.43 36.38
C SER A 3 -10.89 -6.63 36.48
N LYS A 4 -11.37 -7.89 36.54
CA LYS A 4 -12.79 -8.22 36.69
C LYS A 4 -13.34 -7.85 38.08
N ASP A 5 -12.52 -7.96 39.12
CA ASP A 5 -12.91 -7.64 40.49
C ASP A 5 -13.05 -6.13 40.68
N ILE A 6 -12.14 -5.35 40.07
CA ILE A 6 -12.20 -3.87 40.07
C ILE A 6 -13.47 -3.39 39.35
N GLN A 7 -13.84 -4.00 38.22
CA GLN A 7 -15.04 -3.63 37.46
C GLN A 7 -16.33 -3.87 38.24
N LYS A 8 -16.41 -4.99 38.97
CA LYS A 8 -17.56 -5.30 39.82
C LYS A 8 -17.70 -4.30 40.96
N VAL A 9 -16.58 -3.93 41.60
CA VAL A 9 -16.54 -2.90 42.65
C VAL A 9 -17.02 -1.55 42.13
N VAL A 10 -16.54 -1.11 40.97
CA VAL A 10 -16.96 0.16 40.35
C VAL A 10 -18.45 0.15 40.00
N LYS A 11 -18.97 -0.95 39.43
CA LYS A 11 -20.38 -1.06 39.05
C LYS A 11 -21.31 -1.06 40.26
N THR A 12 -20.96 -1.80 41.33
CA THR A 12 -21.74 -1.85 42.57
C THR A 12 -21.79 -0.48 43.24
N LYS A 13 -20.66 0.22 43.37
CA LYS A 13 -20.62 1.50 44.09
C LYS A 13 -21.17 2.67 43.27
N TYR A 14 -21.11 2.62 41.94
CA TYR A 14 -21.82 3.59 41.10
C TYR A 14 -23.34 3.54 41.32
N GLY A 15 -23.91 2.33 41.46
CA GLY A 15 -25.31 2.15 41.82
C GLY A 15 -25.69 2.71 43.20
N SER A 16 -24.70 2.95 44.08
CA SER A 16 -24.87 3.54 45.41
C SER A 16 -24.75 5.08 45.42
N GLY A 17 -24.54 5.73 44.26
CA GLY A 17 -24.50 7.19 44.14
C GLY A 17 -23.15 7.86 44.44
N ASP A 18 -22.08 7.08 44.58
CA ASP A 18 -20.75 7.62 44.90
C ASP A 18 -20.08 8.32 43.70
N GLY A 19 -19.35 9.41 43.98
CA GLY A 19 -18.69 10.23 42.96
C GLY A 19 -17.30 9.70 42.50
N PRO A 20 -16.83 10.08 41.30
CA PRO A 20 -15.60 9.56 40.69
C PRO A 20 -14.32 9.72 41.54
N THR A 21 -14.23 10.82 42.28
CA THR A 21 -13.07 11.16 43.12
C THR A 21 -12.99 10.27 44.38
N LYS A 22 -14.13 9.75 44.83
CA LYS A 22 -14.20 8.80 45.96
C LYS A 22 -13.72 7.42 45.52
N PHE A 23 -14.11 6.96 44.32
CA PHE A 23 -13.60 5.72 43.74
C PHE A 23 -12.08 5.72 43.56
N PHE A 24 -11.53 6.84 43.12
CA PHE A 24 -10.09 6.98 42.92
C PHE A 24 -9.30 6.88 44.23
N ARG A 25 -9.80 7.49 45.32
CA ARG A 25 -9.18 7.40 46.65
C ARG A 25 -9.25 5.99 47.25
N GLU A 26 -10.37 5.29 47.09
CA GLU A 26 -10.58 3.95 47.66
C GLU A 26 -9.87 2.83 46.88
N LEU A 27 -9.58 3.04 45.59
CA LEU A 27 -8.84 2.08 44.77
C LEU A 27 -7.31 2.24 44.87
N ALA A 28 -6.82 3.08 45.79
CA ALA A 28 -5.40 3.23 46.13
C ALA A 28 -4.47 3.31 44.90
N GLU A 29 -4.83 4.13 43.91
CA GLU A 29 -4.09 4.34 42.66
C GLU A 29 -3.96 3.12 41.73
N ALA A 30 -4.62 1.99 42.02
CA ALA A 30 -4.59 0.81 41.15
C ALA A 30 -5.16 1.09 39.75
N VAL A 31 -5.94 2.18 39.58
CA VAL A 31 -6.51 2.63 38.31
C VAL A 31 -6.53 4.16 38.26
N SER A 32 -6.17 4.74 37.12
CA SER A 32 -6.12 6.20 36.93
C SER A 32 -7.51 6.87 36.94
N LEU A 33 -7.60 8.11 37.45
CA LEU A 33 -8.83 8.91 37.45
C LEU A 33 -9.45 9.09 36.04
N PRO A 34 -8.68 9.31 34.96
CA PRO A 34 -9.22 9.32 33.60
C PRO A 34 -9.91 8.01 33.19
N THR A 35 -9.35 6.87 33.57
CA THR A 35 -9.95 5.55 33.29
C THR A 35 -11.27 5.36 34.04
N ILE A 36 -11.35 5.80 35.30
CA ILE A 36 -12.59 5.78 36.10
C ILE A 36 -13.67 6.67 35.45
N LYS A 37 -13.30 7.88 35.02
CA LYS A 37 -14.23 8.79 34.31
C LYS A 37 -14.76 8.19 33.01
N LEU A 38 -13.90 7.52 32.24
CA LEU A 38 -14.27 6.82 31.02
C LEU A 38 -15.27 5.68 31.30
N TRP A 39 -15.04 4.86 32.33
CA TRP A 39 -15.95 3.77 32.70
C TRP A 39 -17.32 4.27 33.17
N ILE A 40 -17.37 5.36 33.95
CA ILE A 40 -18.63 5.99 34.35
C ILE A 40 -19.40 6.50 33.13
N LYS A 41 -18.70 7.14 32.18
CA LYS A 41 -19.32 7.58 30.91
C LYS A 41 -19.89 6.40 30.12
N MET A 42 -19.17 5.28 30.05
CA MET A 42 -19.65 4.06 29.39
C MET A 42 -20.88 3.49 30.09
N ILE A 43 -20.88 3.36 31.41
CA ILE A 43 -22.04 2.88 32.18
C ILE A 43 -23.27 3.76 31.91
N ASN A 44 -23.11 5.08 31.89
CA ASN A 44 -24.21 6.01 31.61
C ASN A 44 -24.73 5.92 30.17
N THR A 45 -23.91 5.48 29.23
CA THR A 45 -24.27 5.41 27.81
C THR A 45 -24.84 4.04 27.44
N THR A 46 -24.31 2.95 28.00
CA THR A 46 -24.58 1.57 27.54
C THR A 46 -24.98 0.60 28.67
N GLY A 47 -25.07 1.06 29.92
CA GLY A 47 -25.41 0.23 31.08
C GLY A 47 -24.34 -0.80 31.48
N SER A 48 -23.20 -0.84 30.78
CA SER A 48 -22.15 -1.83 31.00
C SER A 48 -20.76 -1.31 30.63
N ILE A 49 -19.72 -1.85 31.27
CA ILE A 49 -18.33 -1.61 30.89
C ILE A 49 -17.94 -2.69 29.87
N THR A 50 -18.11 -2.43 28.58
CA THR A 50 -17.66 -3.31 27.49
C THR A 50 -16.27 -2.92 27.01
N LEU A 51 -15.24 -3.64 27.46
CA LEU A 51 -13.85 -3.46 26.99
C LEU A 51 -13.53 -4.27 25.73
N SER A 52 -14.53 -4.86 25.06
CA SER A 52 -14.30 -5.49 23.77
C SER A 52 -13.79 -4.43 22.82
N SER A 53 -12.53 -4.56 22.41
CA SER A 53 -12.04 -3.80 21.26
C SER A 53 -13.02 -4.07 20.11
N PRO A 54 -13.56 -3.05 19.43
CA PRO A 54 -14.35 -3.28 18.23
C PRO A 54 -13.54 -4.19 17.30
N PRO A 55 -14.19 -5.09 16.54
CA PRO A 55 -13.50 -5.95 15.59
C PRO A 55 -12.89 -5.08 14.50
N GLY A 56 -11.68 -4.63 14.74
CA GLY A 56 -10.80 -3.91 13.85
C GLY A 56 -9.45 -4.62 13.90
N CYS A 57 -8.89 -4.89 12.74
CA CYS A 57 -7.65 -5.64 12.56
C CYS A 57 -6.57 -5.10 13.54
N PRO A 58 -6.15 -5.88 14.55
CA PRO A 58 -5.12 -5.42 15.47
C PRO A 58 -3.86 -5.15 14.65
N TYR A 59 -3.24 -3.99 14.87
CA TYR A 59 -1.86 -3.77 14.46
C TYR A 59 -1.05 -4.88 15.14
N LYS A 60 -0.72 -5.94 14.39
CA LYS A 60 -0.20 -7.20 14.95
C LYS A 60 1.18 -6.95 15.58
N TYR A 61 1.21 -6.64 16.87
CA TYR A 61 2.42 -6.74 17.68
C TYR A 61 2.44 -8.14 18.30
N ARG A 62 2.63 -9.15 17.45
CA ARG A 62 2.74 -10.58 17.83
C ARG A 62 3.67 -10.78 19.04
N TYR A 63 4.73 -9.97 19.09
CA TYR A 63 5.71 -9.90 20.19
C TYR A 63 5.15 -9.56 21.57
N CYS A 64 4.08 -8.77 21.70
CA CYS A 64 3.52 -8.43 23.02
C CYS A 64 2.89 -9.64 23.72
N GLU A 65 2.19 -10.48 22.95
CA GLU A 65 1.54 -11.69 23.44
C GLU A 65 2.58 -12.75 23.81
N ASP A 66 3.58 -12.94 22.95
CA ASP A 66 4.66 -13.91 23.16
C ASP A 66 5.54 -13.56 24.36
N MET A 67 5.77 -12.26 24.63
CA MET A 67 6.68 -11.79 25.69
C MET A 67 5.96 -11.37 26.98
N LYS A 68 4.62 -11.44 27.04
CA LYS A 68 3.81 -10.99 28.20
C LYS A 68 4.12 -9.57 28.69
N ILE A 69 4.48 -8.67 27.78
CA ILE A 69 4.78 -7.26 28.08
C ILE A 69 3.69 -6.35 27.52
N SER A 70 3.44 -5.23 28.19
CA SER A 70 2.48 -4.24 27.70
C SER A 70 2.96 -3.63 26.37
N ARG A 71 2.03 -3.31 25.46
CA ARG A 71 2.33 -2.63 24.19
C ARG A 71 3.17 -1.36 24.41
N THR A 72 2.81 -0.57 25.42
CA THR A 72 3.47 0.69 25.75
C THR A 72 4.91 0.45 26.19
N SER A 73 5.14 -0.59 27.01
CA SER A 73 6.48 -1.00 27.44
C SER A 73 7.33 -1.47 26.26
N LEU A 74 6.78 -2.34 25.39
CA LEU A 74 7.48 -2.80 24.18
C LEU A 74 7.83 -1.62 23.26
N GLN A 75 6.90 -0.70 23.06
CA GLN A 75 7.14 0.48 22.23
C GLN A 75 8.24 1.39 22.81
N ARG A 76 8.27 1.58 24.14
CA ARG A 76 9.35 2.31 24.82
C ARG A 76 10.69 1.62 24.61
N ILE A 77 10.76 0.31 24.89
CA ILE A 77 12.00 -0.47 24.74
C ILE A 77 12.51 -0.36 23.30
N LEU A 78 11.66 -0.65 22.31
CA LEU A 78 12.03 -0.58 20.90
C LEU A 78 12.51 0.81 20.50
N ARG A 79 11.76 1.88 20.82
CA ARG A 79 12.08 3.22 20.31
C ARG A 79 13.14 3.98 21.11
N LYS A 80 13.17 3.80 22.44
CA LYS A 80 14.01 4.60 23.35
C LYS A 80 15.24 3.84 23.82
N ASP A 81 15.07 2.58 24.19
CA ASP A 81 16.18 1.79 24.75
C ASP A 81 17.01 1.16 23.63
N LEU A 82 16.36 0.72 22.54
CA LEU A 82 17.01 0.06 21.39
C LEU A 82 17.11 0.94 20.12
N GLY A 83 16.55 2.14 20.13
CA GLY A 83 16.59 3.06 18.98
C GLY A 83 15.94 2.54 17.67
N CYS A 84 15.15 1.48 17.75
CA CYS A 84 14.48 0.86 16.61
C CYS A 84 13.32 1.72 16.09
N MET A 85 13.23 1.84 14.77
CA MET A 85 12.13 2.52 14.08
C MET A 85 11.20 1.51 13.41
N PRO A 86 9.88 1.74 13.42
CA PRO A 86 8.95 0.88 12.71
C PRO A 86 9.01 1.16 11.21
N TYR A 87 9.30 0.14 10.40
CA TYR A 87 9.20 0.19 8.96
C TYR A 87 8.05 -0.70 8.47
N LYS A 88 7.28 -0.22 7.49
CA LYS A 88 6.32 -1.07 6.79
C LYS A 88 7.09 -2.08 5.95
N LYS A 89 6.68 -3.35 5.96
CA LYS A 89 7.24 -4.34 5.04
C LYS A 89 7.00 -3.91 3.60
N THR A 90 8.06 -3.84 2.81
CA THR A 90 7.96 -3.57 1.38
C THR A 90 7.44 -4.81 0.67
N LYS A 91 6.44 -4.65 -0.19
CA LYS A 91 5.97 -5.74 -1.07
C LYS A 91 7.00 -5.91 -2.18
N GLN A 92 7.42 -7.15 -2.43
CA GLN A 92 8.36 -7.50 -3.50
C GLN A 92 7.84 -8.72 -4.27
N PRO A 93 8.07 -8.79 -5.59
CA PRO A 93 7.79 -10.00 -6.36
C PRO A 93 8.55 -11.21 -5.81
N LYS A 94 7.90 -12.38 -5.79
CA LYS A 94 8.56 -13.63 -5.38
C LYS A 94 9.40 -14.16 -6.54
N LEU A 95 10.70 -13.86 -6.51
CA LEU A 95 11.65 -14.29 -7.55
C LEU A 95 12.30 -15.64 -7.21
N THR A 96 12.45 -16.50 -8.22
CA THR A 96 13.23 -17.74 -8.12
C THR A 96 14.74 -17.45 -8.20
N ASN A 97 15.56 -18.38 -7.72
CA ASN A 97 17.03 -18.24 -7.83
C ASN A 97 17.48 -18.15 -9.29
N LEU A 98 16.81 -18.87 -10.20
CA LEU A 98 17.08 -18.80 -11.64
C LEU A 98 16.79 -17.41 -12.21
N GLN A 99 15.66 -16.79 -11.85
CA GLN A 99 15.33 -15.44 -12.30
C GLN A 99 16.38 -14.42 -11.83
N LYS A 100 16.80 -14.50 -10.55
CA LYS A 100 17.86 -13.64 -10.01
C LYS A 100 19.17 -13.80 -10.77
N ALA A 101 19.58 -15.05 -11.04
CA ALA A 101 20.79 -15.34 -11.80
C ALA A 101 20.72 -14.78 -13.23
N ARG A 102 19.56 -14.89 -13.90
CA ARG A 102 19.33 -14.29 -15.23
C ARG A 102 19.44 -12.76 -15.20
N THR A 103 18.83 -12.12 -14.20
CA THR A 103 18.91 -10.66 -14.03
C THR A 103 20.36 -10.19 -13.83
N ILE A 104 21.13 -10.88 -12.97
CA ILE A 104 22.55 -10.54 -12.74
C ILE A 104 23.37 -10.74 -14.01
N LYS A 105 23.15 -11.85 -14.72
CA LYS A 105 23.85 -12.13 -15.99
C LYS A 105 23.56 -11.05 -17.03
N PHE A 106 22.30 -10.65 -17.19
CA PHE A 106 21.92 -9.58 -18.11
C PHE A 106 22.53 -8.23 -17.71
N ALA A 107 22.44 -7.86 -16.42
CA ALA A 107 23.02 -6.61 -15.93
C ALA A 107 24.53 -6.53 -16.17
N ASN A 108 25.27 -7.61 -15.89
CA ASN A 108 26.69 -7.68 -16.17
C ASN A 108 27.00 -7.63 -17.67
N TRP A 109 26.16 -8.28 -18.50
CA TRP A 109 26.30 -8.20 -19.94
C TRP A 109 26.11 -6.76 -20.45
N VAL A 110 25.07 -6.05 -20.01
CA VAL A 110 24.85 -4.64 -20.39
C VAL A 110 26.04 -3.78 -19.96
N LEU A 111 26.50 -3.94 -18.71
CA LEU A 111 27.62 -3.16 -18.17
C LEU A 111 28.93 -3.37 -18.94
N ASN A 112 29.18 -4.59 -19.43
CA ASN A 112 30.41 -4.92 -20.15
C ASN A 112 30.37 -4.55 -21.64
N ASN A 113 29.18 -4.53 -22.26
CA ASN A 113 29.04 -4.33 -23.71
C ASN A 113 28.62 -2.91 -24.09
N TYR A 114 27.98 -2.16 -23.20
CA TYR A 114 27.49 -0.81 -23.50
C TYR A 114 28.15 0.24 -22.61
N ARG A 115 28.78 1.22 -23.25
CA ARG A 115 29.13 2.49 -22.61
C ARG A 115 27.90 3.41 -22.57
N LYS A 116 27.97 4.49 -21.80
CA LYS A 116 26.86 5.47 -21.67
C LYS A 116 26.30 5.91 -23.02
N ASP A 117 27.15 6.17 -24.01
CA ASP A 117 26.69 6.61 -25.34
C ASP A 117 26.03 5.50 -26.16
N GLY A 118 26.38 4.23 -25.92
CA GLY A 118 25.71 3.09 -26.55
C GLY A 118 24.28 2.89 -26.04
N ILE A 119 24.04 3.15 -24.74
CA ILE A 119 22.70 3.05 -24.13
C ILE A 119 21.77 4.15 -24.68
N LYS A 120 22.30 5.30 -25.10
CA LYS A 120 21.47 6.38 -25.68
C LYS A 120 20.78 5.95 -26.97
N LYS A 121 21.29 4.91 -27.65
CA LYS A 121 20.68 4.31 -28.84
C LYS A 121 19.64 3.23 -28.53
N TRP A 122 19.17 3.13 -27.29
CA TRP A 122 18.12 2.19 -26.92
C TRP A 122 16.76 2.88 -26.91
N LEU A 123 15.79 2.26 -27.55
CA LEU A 123 14.38 2.57 -27.41
C LEU A 123 13.76 1.61 -26.40
N PHE A 124 13.41 2.12 -25.22
CA PHE A 124 12.74 1.37 -24.16
C PHE A 124 11.24 1.51 -24.30
N THR A 125 10.51 0.40 -24.28
CA THR A 125 9.06 0.42 -24.50
C THR A 125 8.31 -0.38 -23.45
N ASP A 126 7.10 0.05 -23.12
CA ASP A 126 6.23 -0.65 -22.17
C ASP A 126 4.75 -0.33 -22.45
N GLU A 127 3.88 -1.23 -22.03
CA GLU A 127 2.43 -1.06 -22.04
C GLU A 127 1.90 -0.74 -20.65
N ARG A 128 0.99 0.24 -20.56
CA ARG A 128 0.34 0.61 -19.30
C ARG A 128 -1.16 0.74 -19.45
N PHE A 129 -1.90 0.14 -18.53
CA PHE A 129 -3.32 0.47 -18.36
C PHE A 129 -3.50 1.80 -17.62
N PHE A 130 -4.29 2.68 -18.20
CA PHE A 130 -4.82 3.89 -17.55
C PHE A 130 -6.29 3.67 -17.22
N SER A 131 -6.67 3.91 -15.97
CA SER A 131 -8.07 3.84 -15.54
C SER A 131 -8.76 5.18 -15.82
N LEU A 132 -9.98 5.12 -16.38
CA LEU A 132 -10.80 6.29 -16.63
C LEU A 132 -11.33 6.93 -15.33
N ASP A 133 -11.42 6.17 -14.24
CA ASP A 133 -11.81 6.65 -12.91
C ASP A 133 -10.68 7.44 -12.21
N GLY A 134 -9.51 7.56 -12.85
CA GLY A 134 -8.37 8.33 -12.36
C GLY A 134 -7.54 7.62 -11.28
N ILE A 135 -6.54 8.35 -10.74
CA ILE A 135 -5.63 7.84 -9.71
C ILE A 135 -6.18 8.21 -8.33
N TYR A 136 -6.71 7.21 -7.62
CA TYR A 136 -7.20 7.40 -6.25
C TYR A 136 -6.08 7.23 -5.21
N ASN A 137 -5.78 8.29 -4.46
CA ASN A 137 -4.91 8.22 -3.28
C ASN A 137 -5.74 8.34 -1.99
N SER A 138 -6.03 7.20 -1.36
CA SER A 138 -6.80 7.14 -0.10
C SER A 138 -6.12 7.83 1.08
N GLN A 139 -4.85 8.20 0.98
CA GLN A 139 -4.16 8.96 2.03
C GLN A 139 -4.47 10.46 1.96
N ASN A 140 -4.82 10.97 0.78
CA ASN A 140 -5.15 12.37 0.57
C ASN A 140 -6.66 12.64 0.64
N ASP A 141 -7.48 11.60 0.44
CA ASP A 141 -8.94 11.67 0.50
C ASP A 141 -9.43 11.38 1.93
N LEU A 142 -9.24 12.35 2.83
CA LEU A 142 -9.55 12.23 4.26
C LEU A 142 -10.68 13.17 4.66
N VAL A 143 -11.65 12.62 5.40
CA VAL A 143 -12.71 13.38 6.07
C VAL A 143 -12.39 13.50 7.56
N TRP A 144 -12.32 14.74 8.06
CA TRP A 144 -12.16 15.02 9.49
C TRP A 144 -13.52 15.01 10.20
N ALA A 145 -13.67 14.11 11.16
CA ALA A 145 -14.91 13.94 11.93
C ALA A 145 -14.62 13.43 13.35
N VAL A 146 -15.52 13.74 14.28
CA VAL A 146 -15.44 13.33 15.69
C VAL A 146 -15.90 11.87 15.86
N SER A 147 -16.76 11.39 14.95
CA SER A 147 -17.21 10.00 14.91
C SER A 147 -17.33 9.46 13.47
N ARG A 148 -17.51 8.14 13.34
CA ARG A 148 -17.71 7.50 12.03
C ARG A 148 -19.02 7.95 11.39
N GLU A 149 -20.07 8.13 12.17
CA GLU A 149 -21.39 8.59 11.72
C GLU A 149 -21.34 10.04 11.20
N GLU A 150 -20.52 10.89 11.82
CA GLU A 150 -20.27 12.24 11.30
C GLU A 150 -19.43 12.20 10.01
N ALA A 151 -18.41 11.35 9.94
CA ALA A 151 -17.63 11.18 8.71
C ALA A 151 -18.50 10.71 7.54
N ASP A 152 -19.38 9.75 7.78
CA ASP A 152 -20.32 9.21 6.78
C ASP A 152 -21.22 10.31 6.21
N ARG A 153 -21.80 11.15 7.08
CA ARG A 153 -22.61 12.31 6.65
C ARG A 153 -21.82 13.37 5.88
N LYS A 154 -20.51 13.48 6.13
CA LYS A 154 -19.60 14.42 5.46
C LYS A 154 -19.02 13.88 4.15
N GLY A 155 -19.57 12.79 3.60
CA GLY A 155 -19.05 12.18 2.38
C GLY A 155 -17.86 11.27 2.63
N GLY A 156 -17.78 10.65 3.81
CA GLY A 156 -16.72 9.71 4.17
C GLY A 156 -16.80 8.35 3.47
N PHE A 157 -17.69 8.21 2.49
CA PHE A 157 -17.77 7.09 1.56
C PHE A 157 -17.17 7.50 0.23
N HIS A 158 -16.30 6.65 -0.30
CA HIS A 158 -15.78 6.78 -1.64
C HIS A 158 -16.32 5.61 -2.48
N GLU A 159 -17.22 5.94 -3.41
CA GLU A 159 -17.82 4.98 -4.32
C GLU A 159 -16.81 4.60 -5.42
N LYS A 160 -16.70 3.29 -5.70
CA LYS A 160 -15.80 2.77 -6.72
C LYS A 160 -16.55 1.91 -7.72
N THR A 161 -16.30 2.14 -9.00
CA THR A 161 -16.71 1.22 -10.05
C THR A 161 -15.93 -0.10 -9.89
N LYS A 162 -16.63 -1.24 -9.87
CA LYS A 162 -15.99 -2.56 -9.69
C LYS A 162 -15.02 -2.91 -10.83
N TYR A 163 -15.37 -2.51 -12.06
CA TYR A 163 -14.59 -2.70 -13.28
C TYR A 163 -14.56 -1.37 -14.03
N PRO A 164 -13.69 -0.43 -13.63
CA PRO A 164 -13.62 0.85 -14.32
C PRO A 164 -13.17 0.63 -15.76
N GLY A 165 -13.67 1.48 -16.66
CA GLY A 165 -13.14 1.55 -18.01
C GLY A 165 -11.63 1.80 -17.94
N LYS A 166 -10.89 1.12 -18.82
CA LYS A 166 -9.44 1.24 -18.89
C LYS A 166 -9.00 1.25 -20.33
N VAL A 167 -7.95 2.00 -20.61
CA VAL A 167 -7.29 2.02 -21.91
C VAL A 167 -5.86 1.54 -21.74
N MET A 168 -5.39 0.70 -22.66
CA MET A 168 -3.98 0.32 -22.70
C MET A 168 -3.26 1.30 -23.61
N VAL A 169 -2.14 1.84 -23.14
CA VAL A 169 -1.30 2.73 -23.93
C VAL A 169 0.07 2.12 -24.02
N TRP A 170 0.57 1.98 -25.23
CA TRP A 170 1.96 1.69 -25.51
C TRP A 170 2.73 3.00 -25.69
N LEU A 171 3.93 3.06 -25.12
CA LEU A 171 4.83 4.21 -25.26
C LEU A 171 6.28 3.76 -25.29
N GLY A 172 7.07 4.36 -26.18
CA GLY A 172 8.51 4.26 -26.18
C GLY A 172 9.20 5.51 -25.64
N ALA A 173 10.34 5.32 -25.01
CA ALA A 173 11.22 6.37 -24.50
C ALA A 173 12.68 6.08 -24.86
N CYS A 174 13.40 7.11 -25.29
CA CYS A 174 14.83 7.06 -25.57
C CYS A 174 15.53 8.35 -25.12
N ALA A 175 16.83 8.46 -25.36
CA ALA A 175 17.60 9.64 -24.95
C ALA A 175 17.12 10.96 -25.57
N GLU A 176 16.48 10.90 -26.75
CA GLU A 176 16.00 12.07 -27.49
C GLU A 176 14.54 12.44 -27.18
N GLY A 177 13.81 11.59 -26.43
CA GLY A 177 12.44 11.89 -26.01
C GLY A 177 11.51 10.67 -26.04
N LEU A 178 10.24 10.93 -26.35
CA LEU A 178 9.17 9.93 -26.39
C LEU A 178 8.72 9.67 -27.82
N THR A 179 8.28 8.44 -28.08
CA THR A 179 7.60 8.08 -29.33
C THR A 179 6.18 8.64 -29.36
N THR A 180 5.55 8.57 -30.53
CA THR A 180 4.09 8.62 -30.60
C THR A 180 3.52 7.45 -29.78
N SER A 181 2.50 7.71 -28.96
CA SER A 181 1.82 6.68 -28.18
C SER A 181 0.79 5.95 -29.03
N VAL A 182 0.67 4.63 -28.83
CA VAL A 182 -0.41 3.83 -29.44
C VAL A 182 -1.45 3.55 -28.38
N ILE A 183 -2.70 3.91 -28.67
CA ILE A 183 -3.84 3.76 -27.76
C ILE A 183 -4.64 2.53 -28.20
N LEU A 184 -4.63 1.49 -27.36
CA LEU A 184 -5.34 0.24 -27.61
C LEU A 184 -6.65 0.22 -26.82
N GLU A 185 -7.73 0.64 -27.48
CA GLU A 185 -9.06 0.79 -26.87
C GLU A 185 -9.68 -0.55 -26.43
N ASN A 186 -9.41 -1.63 -27.18
CA ASN A 186 -9.87 -2.98 -26.84
C ASN A 186 -9.12 -3.60 -25.64
N GLY A 187 -8.12 -2.89 -25.09
CA GLY A 187 -7.48 -3.21 -23.83
C GLY A 187 -6.69 -4.52 -23.79
N THR A 188 -6.44 -5.14 -24.95
CA THR A 188 -5.64 -6.35 -25.08
C THR A 188 -4.66 -6.15 -26.24
N MET A 189 -3.41 -6.54 -26.02
CA MET A 189 -2.39 -6.61 -27.05
C MET A 189 -2.11 -8.08 -27.35
N ASP A 190 -2.38 -8.50 -28.58
CA ASP A 190 -1.91 -9.77 -29.13
C ASP A 190 -0.76 -9.53 -30.12
N ALA A 191 -0.25 -10.61 -30.72
CA ALA A 191 0.87 -10.51 -31.64
C ALA A 191 0.51 -9.74 -32.92
N GLU A 192 -0.73 -9.84 -33.40
CA GLU A 192 -1.17 -9.18 -34.63
C GLU A 192 -1.28 -7.67 -34.42
N VAL A 193 -1.94 -7.24 -33.34
CA VAL A 193 -2.01 -5.83 -32.94
C VAL A 193 -0.60 -5.26 -32.70
N HIS A 194 0.27 -6.01 -32.03
CA HIS A 194 1.64 -5.57 -31.81
C HIS A 194 2.40 -5.37 -33.13
N ILE A 195 2.29 -6.30 -34.08
CA ILE A 195 2.95 -6.21 -35.38
C ILE A 195 2.39 -5.07 -36.24
N ASN A 196 1.07 -4.90 -36.28
CA ASN A 196 0.42 -4.00 -37.21
C ASN A 196 0.27 -2.57 -36.68
N GLU A 197 0.16 -2.38 -35.36
CA GLU A 197 -0.10 -1.06 -34.77
C GLU A 197 1.09 -0.51 -33.99
N VAL A 198 1.85 -1.37 -33.30
CA VAL A 198 2.94 -0.94 -32.41
C VAL A 198 4.30 -0.87 -33.13
N LEU A 199 4.73 -1.96 -33.76
CA LEU A 199 6.04 -2.02 -34.40
C LEU A 199 6.27 -0.94 -35.47
N PRO A 200 5.29 -0.56 -36.31
CA PRO A 200 5.51 0.49 -37.31
C PRO A 200 5.84 1.83 -36.67
N ILE A 201 5.15 2.18 -35.57
CA ILE A 201 5.39 3.41 -34.81
C ILE A 201 6.74 3.35 -34.09
N ALA A 202 7.09 2.19 -33.54
CA ALA A 202 8.38 1.98 -32.89
C ALA A 202 9.55 2.15 -33.87
N LEU A 203 9.44 1.56 -35.07
CA LEU A 203 10.45 1.64 -36.12
C LEU A 203 10.58 3.07 -36.65
N GLU A 204 9.45 3.69 -37.01
CA GLU A 204 9.44 5.07 -37.50
C GLU A 204 10.06 6.04 -36.49
N CYS A 205 9.66 5.95 -35.22
CA CYS A 205 10.21 6.81 -34.18
C CYS A 205 11.67 6.48 -33.87
N GLY A 206 12.04 5.19 -33.84
CA GLY A 206 13.40 4.74 -33.63
C GLY A 206 14.34 5.30 -34.69
N ASP A 207 14.00 5.14 -35.97
CA ASP A 207 14.81 5.65 -37.08
C ASP A 207 14.89 7.19 -37.07
N ARG A 208 13.77 7.85 -36.83
CA ARG A 208 13.70 9.33 -36.77
C ARG A 208 14.52 9.90 -35.61
N MET A 209 14.49 9.26 -34.45
CA MET A 209 15.07 9.81 -33.21
C MET A 209 16.50 9.31 -32.97
N LEU A 210 16.81 8.06 -33.30
CA LEU A 210 18.08 7.41 -32.98
C LEU A 210 18.97 7.18 -34.21
N GLY A 211 18.46 7.48 -35.41
CA GLY A 211 19.16 7.29 -36.68
C GLY A 211 19.26 5.81 -37.05
N SER A 212 20.37 5.42 -37.67
CA SER A 212 20.64 4.01 -37.98
C SER A 212 21.31 3.28 -36.82
N ASP A 213 21.07 1.97 -36.72
CA ASP A 213 21.71 1.06 -35.76
C ASP A 213 21.38 1.42 -34.30
N TRP A 214 20.13 1.15 -33.92
CA TRP A 214 19.58 1.33 -32.59
C TRP A 214 19.02 0.00 -32.04
N SER A 215 18.86 -0.10 -30.72
CA SER A 215 18.38 -1.31 -30.04
C SER A 215 16.95 -1.12 -29.56
N TYR A 216 16.09 -2.08 -29.85
CA TYR A 216 14.72 -2.13 -29.34
C TYR A 216 14.66 -2.96 -28.04
N GLN A 217 14.19 -2.38 -26.95
CA GLN A 217 14.02 -3.08 -25.68
C GLN A 217 12.55 -3.12 -25.28
N GLN A 218 12.04 -4.35 -25.16
CA GLN A 218 10.70 -4.67 -24.66
C GLN A 218 10.74 -5.80 -23.63
N ASP A 219 9.64 -6.04 -22.93
CA ASP A 219 9.52 -7.12 -21.96
C ASP A 219 9.30 -8.50 -22.63
N GLY A 220 9.20 -9.55 -21.82
CA GLY A 220 8.95 -10.92 -22.29
C GLY A 220 7.48 -11.33 -22.34
N ALA A 221 6.53 -10.39 -22.46
CA ALA A 221 5.11 -10.71 -22.56
C ALA A 221 4.80 -11.57 -23.79
N ARG A 222 3.75 -12.40 -23.72
CA ARG A 222 3.45 -13.44 -24.73
C ARG A 222 3.45 -12.98 -26.20
N PRO A 223 2.95 -11.77 -26.55
CA PRO A 223 2.98 -11.28 -27.93
C PRO A 223 4.41 -11.07 -28.45
N HIS A 224 5.33 -10.65 -27.60
CA HIS A 224 6.64 -10.16 -28.01
C HIS A 224 7.55 -11.26 -28.58
N PRO A 225 7.72 -12.44 -27.95
CA PRO A 225 8.51 -13.53 -28.51
C PRO A 225 7.70 -14.41 -29.48
N HIS A 226 6.54 -13.95 -29.96
CA HIS A 226 5.78 -14.68 -30.97
C HIS A 226 6.58 -14.75 -32.27
N ARG A 227 6.55 -15.89 -32.98
CA ARG A 227 7.37 -16.12 -34.17
C ARG A 227 7.25 -14.99 -35.20
N LEU A 228 6.02 -14.58 -35.53
CA LEU A 228 5.75 -13.51 -36.50
C LEU A 228 6.24 -12.13 -36.04
N THR A 229 6.37 -11.92 -34.73
CA THR A 229 6.86 -10.65 -34.17
C THR A 229 8.39 -10.58 -34.21
N GLN A 230 9.07 -11.71 -34.38
CA GLN A 230 10.52 -11.82 -34.43
C GLN A 230 11.06 -11.90 -35.88
N GLU A 231 10.18 -11.90 -36.88
CA GLU A 231 10.51 -11.84 -38.32
C GLU A 231 10.73 -10.41 -38.79
#